data_AF-A0A9E0XJ63-F1
#
_entry.id   AF-A0A9E0XJ63-F1
#
_cell.length_a   1.000
_cell.length_b   1.000
_cell.length_c   1.000
_cell.angle_alpha   90.00
_cell.angle_beta   90.00
_cell.angle_gamma   90.00
#
_symmetry.space_group_name_H-M   'P 1'
#
loop_
_entity.id
_entity.type
_entity.pdbx_description
1 polymer ?
#
loop_
_entity_poly.entity_id
_entity_poly.type
_entity_poly.pdbx_seq_one_letter_code
_entity_poly.pdbx_strand_id
1 'polypeptide(L)'
;MLQQHHSKKVRLSVDCSAEERRYIKMLAAREDKTISEYLMGLAREQMPMCTLNHTPNAETIRSIEESEQGIGIERFESLDDFWKSMGE
;
A
#
# COMPACT_ATOMS: atom_id res chain seq x y z
N MET A 1 3.97 -17.54 15.85
CA MET A 1 5.24 -17.39 15.11
C MET A 1 4.93 -16.67 13.81
N LEU A 2 5.47 -15.47 13.62
CA LEU A 2 5.26 -14.70 12.38
C LEU A 2 6.08 -15.34 11.26
N GLN A 3 5.39 -15.95 10.29
CA GLN A 3 5.99 -16.61 9.15
C GLN A 3 6.59 -15.53 8.24
N GLN A 4 7.91 -15.34 8.33
CA GLN A 4 8.63 -14.45 7.42
C GLN A 4 8.62 -15.05 6.02
N HIS A 5 7.71 -14.59 5.16
CA HIS A 5 7.77 -14.86 3.73
C HIS A 5 9.02 -14.20 3.15
N HIS A 6 10.15 -14.89 3.14
CA HIS A 6 11.28 -14.53 2.28
C HIS A 6 10.86 -14.73 0.83
N SER A 7 10.29 -13.69 0.23
CA SER A 7 10.05 -13.65 -1.21
C SER A 7 11.39 -13.85 -1.94
N LYS A 8 11.42 -14.80 -2.88
CA LYS A 8 12.62 -15.08 -3.68
C LYS A 8 12.97 -13.80 -4.46
N LYS A 9 14.08 -13.14 -4.09
CA LYS A 9 14.56 -11.96 -4.79
C LYS A 9 15.09 -12.35 -6.16
N VAL A 10 14.64 -11.66 -7.21
CA VAL A 10 15.14 -11.80 -8.58
C VAL A 10 16.01 -10.58 -8.92
N ARG A 11 17.12 -10.81 -9.62
CA ARG A 11 18.03 -9.75 -10.05
C ARG A 11 17.63 -9.22 -11.43
N LEU A 12 17.51 -7.90 -11.54
CA LEU A 12 17.37 -7.19 -12.82
C LEU A 12 18.72 -6.55 -13.19
N SER A 13 19.10 -6.68 -14.46
CA SER A 13 20.22 -5.96 -15.07
C SER A 13 19.67 -5.08 -16.20
N VAL A 14 20.15 -3.85 -16.29
CA VAL A 14 19.70 -2.87 -17.30
C VAL A 14 20.93 -2.32 -18.00
N ASP A 15 20.99 -2.50 -19.31
CA ASP A 15 22.00 -1.87 -20.14
C ASP A 15 21.60 -0.40 -20.40
N CYS A 16 22.55 0.51 -20.20
CA CYS A 16 22.36 1.94 -20.43
C CYS A 16 23.70 2.58 -20.80
N SER A 17 23.63 3.70 -21.50
CA SER A 17 24.78 4.56 -21.76
C SER A 17 25.31 5.20 -20.47
N ALA A 18 26.55 5.71 -20.52
CA ALA A 18 27.15 6.42 -19.40
C ALA A 18 26.35 7.68 -19.01
N GLU A 19 25.76 8.35 -19.98
CA GLU A 19 24.94 9.55 -19.78
C GLU A 19 23.62 9.22 -19.09
N GLU A 20 22.90 8.20 -19.56
CA GLU A 20 21.66 7.73 -18.93
C GLU A 20 21.92 7.30 -17.48
N ARG A 21 22.98 6.52 -17.23
CA ARG A 21 23.36 6.13 -15.87
C ARG A 21 23.60 7.33 -14.96
N ARG A 22 24.26 8.38 -15.48
CA ARG A 22 24.50 9.62 -14.73
C ARG A 22 23.19 10.33 -14.39
N TYR A 23 22.29 10.45 -15.37
CA TYR A 23 20.98 11.06 -15.17
C TYR A 23 20.13 10.28 -14.15
N ILE A 24 20.07 8.96 -14.28
CA ILE A 24 19.35 8.08 -13.33
C ILE A 24 19.89 8.28 -11.91
N LYS A 25 21.22 8.36 -11.73
CA LYS A 25 21.82 8.59 -10.42
C LYS A 25 21.42 9.97 -9.84
N MET A 26 21.38 11.00 -10.67
CA MET A 26 20.96 12.34 -10.25
C MET A 26 19.48 12.38 -9.83
N LEU A 27 18.61 11.72 -10.59
CA LEU A 27 17.18 11.62 -10.28
C LEU A 27 16.94 10.85 -8.99
N ALA A 28 17.61 9.71 -8.80
CA ALA A 28 17.51 8.93 -7.57
C ALA A 28 17.99 9.73 -6.35
N ALA A 29 19.11 10.45 -6.47
CA ALA A 29 19.65 11.28 -5.39
C ALA A 29 18.74 12.47 -5.03
N ARG A 30 18.04 13.07 -6.01
CA ARG A 30 17.06 14.13 -5.76
C ARG A 30 15.90 13.67 -4.88
N GLU A 31 15.59 12.38 -4.87
CA GLU A 31 14.51 11.78 -4.07
C GLU A 31 15.03 11.01 -2.85
N ASP A 32 16.31 11.14 -2.48
CA ASP A 32 16.97 10.38 -1.40
C ASP A 32 16.81 8.85 -1.54
N LYS A 33 16.81 8.35 -2.78
CA LYS A 33 16.67 6.93 -3.13
C LYS A 33 17.96 6.36 -3.72
N THR A 34 18.18 5.06 -3.55
CA THR A 34 19.13 4.32 -4.38
C THR A 34 18.61 4.17 -5.81
N ILE A 35 19.50 3.88 -6.77
CA ILE A 35 19.10 3.63 -8.17
C ILE A 35 18.06 2.51 -8.26
N SER A 36 18.23 1.43 -7.50
CA SER A 36 17.30 0.30 -7.48
C SER A 36 15.93 0.70 -6.92
N GLU A 37 15.88 1.49 -5.85
CA GLU A 37 14.62 1.96 -5.28
C GLU A 37 13.90 2.93 -6.22
N TYR A 38 14.64 3.82 -6.86
CA TYR A 38 14.12 4.75 -7.85
C TYR A 38 13.47 3.99 -9.03
N LEU A 39 14.23 3.08 -9.67
CA LEU A 39 13.73 2.29 -10.80
C LEU A 39 12.54 1.40 -10.41
N MET A 40 12.60 0.75 -9.25
CA MET A 40 11.48 -0.07 -8.76
C MET A 40 10.28 0.77 -8.37
N GLY A 41 10.45 2.00 -7.90
CA GLY A 41 9.37 2.95 -7.63
C GLY A 41 8.59 3.26 -8.90
N LEU A 42 9.30 3.68 -9.95
CA LEU A 42 8.71 3.93 -11.27
C LEU A 42 8.01 2.67 -11.83
N ALA A 43 8.64 1.51 -11.70
CA ALA A 43 8.04 0.26 -12.15
C ALA A 43 6.76 -0.05 -11.37
N ARG A 44 6.72 0.15 -10.06
CA ARG A 44 5.54 -0.11 -9.20
C ARG A 44 4.36 0.81 -9.52
N GLU A 45 4.60 2.04 -9.93
CA GLU A 45 3.55 2.96 -10.37
C GLU A 45 2.86 2.47 -11.67
N GLN A 46 3.60 1.75 -12.51
CA GLN A 46 3.14 1.25 -13.80
C GLN A 46 2.74 -0.23 -13.77
N MET A 47 3.20 -0.97 -12.75
CA MET A 47 2.72 -2.32 -12.52
C MET A 47 1.20 -2.22 -12.42
N PRO A 48 0.44 -3.10 -13.12
CA PRO A 48 -0.96 -3.23 -12.80
C PRO A 48 -0.97 -3.42 -11.30
N MET A 49 -1.61 -2.49 -10.58
CA MET A 49 -1.69 -2.58 -9.13
C MET A 49 -2.09 -4.03 -8.91
N CYS A 50 -1.21 -4.81 -8.28
CA CYS A 50 -1.70 -5.89 -7.48
C CYS A 50 -2.41 -5.17 -6.34
N THR A 51 -3.52 -4.50 -6.66
CA THR A 51 -4.68 -4.51 -5.83
C THR A 51 -4.68 -5.94 -5.34
N LEU A 52 -4.48 -6.06 -4.04
CA LEU A 52 -5.44 -6.80 -3.26
C LEU A 52 -6.83 -6.49 -3.86
N ASN A 53 -7.18 -7.15 -4.97
CA ASN A 53 -8.47 -7.15 -5.63
C ASN A 53 -9.40 -7.99 -4.75
N HIS A 54 -9.36 -7.71 -3.45
CA HIS A 54 -10.40 -8.08 -2.54
C HIS A 54 -11.47 -7.03 -2.80
N THR A 55 -12.25 -7.25 -3.87
CA THR A 55 -13.60 -6.71 -3.90
C THR A 55 -14.20 -7.08 -2.55
N PRO A 56 -14.68 -6.10 -1.77
CA PRO A 56 -15.32 -6.40 -0.50
C PRO A 56 -16.36 -7.49 -0.73
N ASN A 57 -16.43 -8.47 0.18
CA ASN A 57 -17.43 -9.52 0.03
C ASN A 57 -18.84 -8.90 0.18
N ALA A 58 -19.89 -9.65 -0.15
CA ALA A 58 -21.26 -9.12 -0.11
C ALA A 58 -21.65 -8.54 1.26
N GLU A 59 -21.11 -9.08 2.35
CA GLU A 59 -21.37 -8.58 3.71
C GLU A 59 -20.71 -7.22 3.95
N THR A 60 -19.45 -7.05 3.55
CA THR A 60 -18.75 -5.77 3.67
C THR A 60 -19.40 -4.70 2.79
N ILE A 61 -19.82 -5.04 1.56
CA ILE A 61 -20.54 -4.10 0.67
C ILE A 61 -21.83 -3.62 1.35
N ARG A 62 -22.64 -4.56 1.85
CA ARG A 62 -23.90 -4.22 2.54
C ARG A 62 -23.66 -3.33 3.77
N SER A 63 -22.64 -3.63 4.57
CA SER A 63 -22.31 -2.83 5.75
C SER A 63 -21.90 -1.39 5.40
N ILE A 64 -21.21 -1.20 4.27
CA ILE A 64 -20.88 0.14 3.75
C ILE A 64 -22.15 0.88 3.32
N GLU A 65 -23.02 0.25 2.53
CA GLU A 65 -24.29 0.85 2.06
C GLU A 65 -25.23 1.22 3.22
N GLU A 66 -25.34 0.36 4.23
CA GLU A 66 -26.11 0.63 5.45
C GLU A 66 -25.53 1.82 6.20
N SER A 67 -24.21 1.87 6.36
CA SER A 67 -23.53 2.98 7.04
C SER A 67 -23.75 4.32 6.33
N GLU A 68 -23.69 4.36 4.99
CA GLU A 68 -23.96 5.58 4.21
C GLU A 68 -25.40 6.09 4.39
N GLN A 69 -26.34 5.19 4.68
CA GLN A 69 -27.74 5.51 4.99
C GLN A 69 -27.96 5.85 6.48
N GLY A 70 -26.90 5.82 7.30
CA GLY A 70 -26.98 6.03 8.74
C GLY A 70 -27.54 4.83 9.52
N ILE A 71 -27.63 3.66 8.89
CA ILE A 71 -28.08 2.41 9.51
C ILE A 71 -26.88 1.72 10.15
N GLY A 72 -27.04 1.26 11.39
CA GLY A 72 -25.97 0.54 12.11
C GLY A 72 -24.81 1.43 12.60
N ILE A 73 -24.97 2.76 12.59
CA ILE A 73 -23.98 3.69 13.15
C ILE A 73 -24.30 3.99 14.61
N GLU A 74 -23.37 3.67 15.50
CA GLU A 74 -23.38 4.12 16.89
C GLU A 74 -22.47 5.34 17.05
N ARG A 75 -22.87 6.27 17.92
CA ARG A 75 -22.12 7.48 18.24
C ARG A 75 -21.77 7.48 19.71
N PHE A 76 -20.53 7.85 20.01
CA PHE A 76 -20.00 7.92 21.36
C PHE A 76 -19.48 9.33 21.64
N GLU A 77 -19.64 9.78 22.88
CA GLU A 77 -19.23 11.12 23.31
C GLU A 77 -17.71 11.21 23.57
N SER A 78 -17.06 10.06 23.80
CA SER A 78 -15.62 9.95 24.04
C SER A 78 -15.07 8.59 23.57
N LEU A 79 -13.74 8.50 23.46
CA LEU A 79 -13.06 7.23 23.18
C LEU A 79 -13.24 6.22 24.33
N ASP A 80 -13.30 6.69 25.57
CA ASP A 80 -13.51 5.82 26.73
C ASP A 80 -14.89 5.14 26.68
N ASP A 81 -15.92 5.85 26.21
CA ASP A 81 -17.26 5.29 26.07
C ASP A 81 -17.37 4.29 24.92
N PHE A 82 -16.61 4.52 23.84
CA PHE A 82 -16.47 3.56 22.73
C PHE A 82 -15.81 2.25 23.18
N TRP A 83 -14.73 2.31 23.96
CA TRP A 83 -14.07 1.07 24.42
C TRP A 83 -14.94 0.27 25.39
N LYS A 84 -15.63 0.96 26.31
CA LYS A 84 -16.61 0.32 27.20
C LYS A 84 -17.72 -0.41 26.44
N SER A 85 -18.22 0.17 25.34
CA SER A 85 -19.27 -0.49 24.53
C SER A 85 -18.74 -1.70 23.76
N MET A 86 -17.46 -1.71 23.42
CA MET A 86 -16.76 -2.84 22.80
C MET A 86 -16.36 -3.95 23.78
N GLY A 87 -16.57 -3.73 25.09
CA GLY A 87 -16.28 -4.69 26.15
C GLY A 87 -14.87 -4.61 26.73
N GLU A 88 -14.16 -3.50 26.50
CA GLU A 88 -12.83 -3.20 27.04
C GLU A 88 -12.89 -2.22 28.23
#